data_AF-A0A4Q1ULL8-F1
#
_entry.id   AF-A0A4Q1ULL8-F1
#
_cell.length_a   1.000
_cell.length_b   1.000
_cell.length_c   1.000
_cell.angle_alpha   90.00
_cell.angle_beta   90.00
_cell.angle_gamma   90.00
#
_symmetry.space_group_name_H-M   'P 1'
#
loop_
_entity.id
_entity.type
_entity.pdbx_description
1 polymer ?
#
loop_
_entity_poly.entity_id
_entity_poly.type
_entity_poly.pdbx_seq_one_letter_code
_entity_poly.pdbx_strand_id
1 'polypeptide(L)'
;MPIQYIRLVLPQHCLYYPARPRALPCGHQKRESVMRIGIVGIGAVGRTLGTIWARAGHEVAFGSRDPVRATEAATGLAGARATTQEQAAAFGEVVLWTPRGVMPADPDMLAGKIVIDPNNREPGPGGGYASPRPQGPSFAEQLQAAAPRARVVKAFNTVVMRLLRENPERLSASGAQVFLAGDDAEAKTVAAALAADIGLGAVDLGGLESAWMAEAMADTFRQAMKTSPAGWRQALVFADLAERPS
;
A
#
# COMPACT_ATOMS: atom_id res chain seq x y z
N MET A 1 -7.04 -67.32 28.27
CA MET A 1 -5.96 -66.69 27.49
C MET A 1 -6.19 -65.18 27.45
N PRO A 2 -5.48 -64.39 28.27
CA PRO A 2 -5.47 -62.94 28.17
C PRO A 2 -4.23 -62.45 27.41
N ILE A 3 -4.43 -61.53 26.46
CA ILE A 3 -3.38 -60.92 25.65
C ILE A 3 -2.63 -59.88 26.51
N GLN A 4 -1.31 -60.05 26.59
CA GLN A 4 -0.38 -59.19 27.32
C GLN A 4 -0.24 -57.81 26.67
N TYR A 5 -0.22 -56.79 27.52
CA TYR A 5 0.25 -55.45 27.19
C TYR A 5 1.78 -55.45 27.03
N ILE A 6 2.28 -55.00 25.87
CA ILE A 6 3.68 -54.61 25.71
C ILE A 6 3.76 -53.08 25.67
N ARG A 7 4.34 -52.52 26.74
CA ARG A 7 4.90 -51.18 26.79
C ARG A 7 6.18 -51.21 25.96
N LEU A 8 6.31 -50.36 24.94
CA LEU A 8 7.57 -50.14 24.25
C LEU A 8 8.02 -48.70 24.42
N VAL A 9 9.17 -48.60 25.07
CA VAL A 9 9.95 -47.43 25.43
C VAL A 9 10.46 -46.75 24.15
N LEU A 10 10.31 -45.43 24.06
CA LEU A 10 10.83 -44.60 22.96
C LEU A 10 12.37 -44.58 22.99
N PRO A 11 13.06 -44.92 21.89
CA PRO A 11 14.47 -44.62 21.73
C PRO A 11 14.67 -43.26 21.06
N GLN A 12 15.53 -42.47 21.69
CA GLN A 12 16.16 -41.26 21.19
C GLN A 12 16.63 -41.42 19.74
N HIS A 13 16.13 -40.62 18.81
CA HIS A 13 16.75 -40.42 17.51
C HIS A 13 16.84 -38.92 17.20
N CYS A 14 18.08 -38.48 17.05
CA CYS A 14 18.46 -37.18 16.52
C CYS A 14 17.79 -36.96 15.16
N LEU A 15 16.91 -35.96 15.05
CA LEU A 15 16.51 -35.43 13.77
C LEU A 15 17.54 -34.39 13.33
N TYR A 16 18.41 -34.85 12.44
CA TYR A 16 19.25 -34.08 11.55
C TYR A 16 18.38 -33.05 10.80
N TYR A 17 18.58 -31.76 11.07
CA TYR A 17 17.96 -30.67 10.36
C TYR A 17 18.89 -30.26 9.20
N PRO A 18 18.56 -30.52 7.92
CA PRO A 18 19.41 -30.05 6.84
C PRO A 18 19.34 -28.52 6.70
N ALA A 19 20.48 -28.01 6.26
CA ALA A 19 20.90 -26.62 6.16
C ALA A 19 19.86 -25.60 5.65
N ARG A 20 19.99 -24.38 6.20
CA ARG A 20 19.37 -23.14 5.71
C ARG A 20 19.54 -23.01 4.19
N PRO A 21 18.51 -22.64 3.42
CA PRO A 21 18.73 -22.25 2.03
C PRO A 21 19.56 -20.96 2.01
N ARG A 22 20.70 -21.03 1.32
CA ARG A 22 21.49 -19.89 0.87
C ARG A 22 20.55 -18.98 0.08
N ALA A 23 20.41 -17.72 0.51
CA ALA A 23 19.73 -16.70 -0.27
C ALA A 23 20.35 -16.66 -1.67
N LEU A 24 19.55 -16.99 -2.69
CA LEU A 24 19.94 -16.73 -4.07
C LEU A 24 19.90 -15.22 -4.28
N PRO A 25 20.93 -14.61 -4.87
CA PRO A 25 20.89 -13.20 -5.20
C PRO A 25 19.94 -13.04 -6.40
N CYS A 26 18.69 -12.66 -6.16
CA CYS A 26 17.90 -12.07 -7.23
C CYS A 26 18.59 -10.74 -7.56
N GLY A 27 19.19 -10.68 -8.75
CA GLY A 27 19.70 -9.45 -9.33
C GLY A 27 18.54 -8.51 -9.62
N HIS A 28 18.00 -7.86 -8.60
CA HIS A 28 17.32 -6.60 -8.77
C HIS A 28 18.41 -5.60 -9.14
N GLN A 29 18.57 -5.32 -10.43
CA GLN A 29 19.09 -4.01 -10.80
C GLN A 29 18.07 -3.00 -10.29
N LYS A 30 18.33 -2.49 -9.08
CA LYS A 30 17.60 -1.40 -8.46
C LYS A 30 17.53 -0.30 -9.51
N ARG A 31 16.35 -0.03 -10.08
CA ARG A 31 16.18 1.20 -10.83
C ARG A 31 16.31 2.32 -9.80
N GLU A 32 17.51 2.86 -9.69
CA GLU A 32 17.83 4.04 -8.89
C GLU A 32 17.21 5.29 -9.53
N SER A 33 15.90 5.31 -9.75
CA SER A 33 15.21 6.55 -10.11
C SER A 33 14.60 7.12 -8.83
N VAL A 34 15.38 7.98 -8.16
CA VAL A 34 14.83 8.98 -7.25
C VAL A 34 13.67 9.66 -7.96
N MET A 35 12.51 9.74 -7.29
CA MET A 35 11.28 10.32 -7.86
C MET A 35 10.87 11.54 -7.07
N ARG A 36 10.12 12.43 -7.72
CA ARG A 36 9.48 13.58 -7.07
C ARG A 36 8.04 13.24 -6.72
N ILE A 37 7.75 13.12 -5.44
CA ILE A 37 6.46 12.68 -4.93
C ILE A 37 5.75 13.82 -4.21
N GLY A 38 4.58 14.20 -4.72
CA GLY A 38 3.67 15.14 -4.08
C GLY A 38 2.70 14.41 -3.14
N ILE A 39 2.71 14.73 -1.85
CA ILE A 39 1.76 14.16 -0.89
C ILE A 39 0.65 15.18 -0.64
N VAL A 40 -0.49 15.03 -1.30
CA VAL A 40 -1.64 15.89 -1.06
C VAL A 40 -2.44 15.29 0.09
N GLY A 41 -2.49 16.01 1.21
CA GLY A 41 -3.13 15.53 2.43
C GLY A 41 -2.18 14.70 3.31
N ILE A 42 -1.99 15.16 4.55
CA ILE A 42 -1.02 14.60 5.49
C ILE A 42 -1.69 13.94 6.70
N GLY A 43 -2.78 13.21 6.44
CA GLY A 43 -3.36 12.28 7.42
C GLY A 43 -2.41 11.10 7.70
N ALA A 44 -2.90 10.10 8.43
CA ALA A 44 -2.08 8.94 8.80
C ALA A 44 -1.43 8.24 7.58
N VAL A 45 -2.16 8.11 6.47
CA VAL A 45 -1.67 7.51 5.21
C VAL A 45 -0.57 8.38 4.60
N GLY A 46 -0.88 9.64 4.28
CA GLY A 46 0.05 10.54 3.58
C GLY A 46 1.34 10.78 4.36
N ARG A 47 1.24 11.00 5.68
CA ARG A 47 2.42 11.15 6.53
C ARG A 47 3.28 9.89 6.57
N THR A 48 2.66 8.71 6.67
CA THR A 48 3.40 7.44 6.73
C THR A 48 4.12 7.14 5.42
N LEU A 49 3.37 7.12 4.30
CA LEU A 49 3.95 6.79 2.99
C LEU A 49 4.99 7.83 2.56
N GLY A 50 4.69 9.12 2.70
CA GLY A 50 5.65 10.18 2.37
C GLY A 50 6.93 10.09 3.21
N THR A 51 6.83 9.75 4.51
CA THR A 51 8.00 9.57 5.37
C THR A 51 8.86 8.40 4.91
N ILE A 52 8.23 7.28 4.56
CA ILE A 52 8.95 6.06 4.17
C ILE A 52 9.57 6.24 2.78
N TRP A 53 8.88 6.87 1.83
CA TRP A 53 9.46 7.19 0.53
C TRP A 53 10.62 8.20 0.63
N ALA A 54 10.53 9.21 1.50
CA ALA A 54 11.66 10.11 1.74
C ALA A 54 12.87 9.34 2.30
N ARG A 55 12.65 8.39 3.23
CA ARG A 55 13.71 7.52 3.77
C ARG A 55 14.25 6.53 2.74
N ALA A 56 13.44 6.13 1.76
CA ALA A 56 13.88 5.32 0.62
C ALA A 56 14.71 6.12 -0.40
N GLY A 57 14.79 7.45 -0.25
CA GLY A 57 15.63 8.33 -1.06
C GLY A 57 14.89 9.17 -2.10
N HIS A 58 13.55 9.12 -2.15
CA HIS A 58 12.76 9.97 -3.04
C HIS A 58 12.67 11.41 -2.50
N GLU A 59 12.46 12.38 -3.39
CA GLU A 59 12.14 13.74 -2.99
C GLU A 59 10.64 13.88 -2.73
N VAL A 60 10.27 14.44 -1.58
CA VAL A 60 8.87 14.45 -1.12
C VAL A 60 8.41 15.86 -0.76
N ALA A 61 7.30 16.31 -1.35
CA ALA A 61 6.61 17.53 -0.91
C ALA A 61 5.36 17.17 -0.11
N PHE A 62 5.33 17.51 1.17
CA PHE A 62 4.18 17.34 2.05
C PHE A 62 3.22 18.52 1.92
N GLY A 63 2.07 18.29 1.31
CA GLY A 63 1.02 19.27 1.04
C GLY A 63 -0.10 19.23 2.07
N SER A 64 -0.28 20.34 2.79
CA SER A 64 -1.32 20.49 3.81
C SER A 64 -2.02 21.84 3.69
N ARG A 65 -3.25 21.90 4.20
CA ARG A 65 -3.96 23.16 4.46
C ARG A 65 -3.47 23.85 5.74
N ASP A 66 -2.83 23.08 6.61
CA ASP A 66 -2.19 23.55 7.84
C ASP A 66 -0.66 23.54 7.64
N PRO A 67 -0.01 24.72 7.56
CA PRO A 67 1.42 24.83 7.32
C PRO A 67 2.28 24.29 8.47
N VAL A 68 1.79 24.33 9.71
CA VAL A 68 2.50 23.77 10.87
C VAL A 68 2.60 22.26 10.70
N ARG A 69 1.48 21.60 10.38
CA ARG A 69 1.47 20.15 10.13
C ARG A 69 2.34 19.74 8.93
N ALA A 70 2.38 20.54 7.87
CA ALA A 70 3.29 20.27 6.74
C ALA A 70 4.75 20.33 7.17
N THR A 71 5.11 21.35 7.95
CA THR A 71 6.45 21.51 8.52
C THR A 71 6.82 20.31 9.39
N GLU A 72 5.95 19.93 10.33
CA GLU A 72 6.15 18.76 11.19
C GLU A 72 6.29 17.44 10.40
N ALA A 73 5.63 17.32 9.25
CA ALA A 73 5.73 16.14 8.39
C ALA A 73 7.08 16.06 7.66
N ALA A 74 7.66 17.20 7.29
CA ALA A 74 8.94 17.27 6.58
C ALA A 74 10.17 17.29 7.51
N THR A 75 10.01 17.71 8.76
CA THR A 75 11.12 17.88 9.72
C THR A 75 11.93 16.59 9.89
N GLY A 76 13.25 16.71 9.75
CA GLY A 76 14.19 15.61 9.98
C GLY A 76 14.26 14.58 8.86
N LEU A 77 13.62 14.82 7.71
CA LEU A 77 13.66 13.95 6.54
C LEU A 77 14.48 14.61 5.42
N ALA A 78 15.55 13.93 4.99
CA ALA A 78 16.31 14.37 3.82
C ALA A 78 15.44 14.30 2.56
N GLY A 79 15.57 15.29 1.68
CA GLY A 79 14.77 15.37 0.44
C GLY A 79 13.29 15.72 0.64
N ALA A 80 12.85 15.97 1.88
CA ALA A 80 11.48 16.36 2.18
C ALA A 80 11.31 17.88 2.31
N ARG A 81 10.13 18.40 1.91
CA ARG A 81 9.75 19.80 2.11
C ARG A 81 8.28 19.96 2.45
N ALA A 82 7.98 21.01 3.21
CA ALA A 82 6.62 21.41 3.56
C ALA A 82 6.06 22.38 2.51
N THR A 83 4.81 22.18 2.10
CA THR A 83 4.18 22.92 0.99
C THR A 83 2.66 23.04 1.19
N THR A 84 2.00 23.87 0.39
CA THR A 84 0.54 23.78 0.21
C THR A 84 0.16 22.52 -0.57
N GLN A 85 -1.13 22.19 -0.62
CA GLN A 85 -1.61 21.04 -1.41
C GLN A 85 -1.36 21.21 -2.90
N GLU A 86 -1.55 22.43 -3.41
CA GLU A 86 -1.34 22.82 -4.80
C GLU A 86 0.14 22.72 -5.17
N GLN A 87 1.02 23.22 -4.29
CA GLN A 87 2.46 23.13 -4.48
C GLN A 87 2.98 21.68 -4.43
N ALA A 88 2.44 20.84 -3.54
CA ALA A 88 2.79 19.42 -3.50
C ALA A 88 2.39 18.70 -4.80
N ALA A 89 1.16 18.94 -5.29
CA ALA A 89 0.71 18.37 -6.55
C ALA A 89 1.56 18.87 -7.73
N ALA A 90 1.86 20.17 -7.79
CA ALA A 90 2.70 20.75 -8.83
C ALA A 90 4.11 20.16 -8.85
N PHE A 91 4.71 19.96 -7.67
CA PHE A 91 6.04 19.38 -7.51
C PHE A 91 6.12 17.92 -7.98
N GLY A 92 5.13 17.11 -7.62
CA GLY A 92 5.16 15.67 -7.88
C GLY A 92 5.00 15.34 -9.36
N GLU A 93 5.83 14.44 -9.87
CA GLU A 93 5.51 13.66 -11.07
C GLU A 93 4.59 12.48 -10.73
N VAL A 94 4.72 11.99 -9.49
CA VAL A 94 3.75 11.12 -8.81
C VAL A 94 3.08 11.91 -7.69
N VAL A 95 1.76 11.81 -7.57
CA VAL A 95 0.97 12.46 -6.52
C VAL A 95 0.21 11.41 -5.71
N LEU A 96 0.42 11.35 -4.41
CA LEU A 96 -0.43 10.60 -3.49
C LEU A 96 -1.61 11.48 -3.07
N TRP A 97 -2.83 11.12 -3.48
CA TRP A 97 -4.05 11.89 -3.21
C TRP A 97 -4.81 11.33 -2.01
N THR A 98 -4.57 11.83 -0.80
CA THR A 98 -5.29 11.38 0.39
C THR A 98 -6.53 12.18 0.83
N PRO A 99 -6.96 13.30 0.19
CA PRO A 99 -8.25 13.92 0.51
C PRO A 99 -9.41 13.02 0.09
N ARG A 100 -9.87 12.19 1.03
CA ARG A 100 -10.96 11.25 0.79
C ARG A 100 -12.24 11.96 0.38
N GLY A 101 -12.79 11.59 -0.78
CA GLY A 101 -14.05 12.13 -1.30
C GLY A 101 -13.97 13.61 -1.67
N VAL A 102 -12.77 14.19 -1.72
CA VAL A 102 -12.54 15.57 -2.14
C VAL A 102 -11.81 15.51 -3.47
N MET A 103 -12.43 16.09 -4.49
CA MET A 103 -11.87 16.18 -5.83
C MET A 103 -11.03 17.44 -5.98
N PRO A 104 -10.04 17.47 -6.89
CA PRO A 104 -9.34 18.71 -7.22
C PRO A 104 -10.33 19.75 -7.73
N ALA A 105 -10.20 20.99 -7.25
CA ALA A 105 -11.05 22.09 -7.69
C ALA A 105 -10.73 22.53 -9.13
N ASP A 106 -9.46 22.39 -9.53
CA ASP A 106 -8.98 22.59 -10.88
C ASP A 106 -8.70 21.22 -11.54
N PRO A 107 -9.42 20.84 -12.61
CA PRO A 107 -9.18 19.58 -13.33
C PRO A 107 -7.75 19.41 -13.85
N ASP A 108 -7.04 20.53 -14.09
CA ASP A 108 -5.69 20.54 -14.65
C ASP A 108 -4.59 20.48 -13.59
N MET A 109 -4.93 20.58 -12.31
CA MET A 109 -4.00 20.44 -11.18
C MET A 109 -3.14 19.16 -11.27
N LEU A 110 -3.71 18.10 -11.85
CA LEU A 110 -3.11 16.77 -11.94
C LEU A 110 -2.77 16.35 -13.38
N ALA A 111 -2.84 17.27 -14.35
CA ALA A 111 -2.64 16.95 -15.75
C ALA A 111 -1.26 16.32 -16.03
N GLY A 112 -1.25 15.16 -16.72
CA GLY A 112 -0.06 14.40 -17.08
C GLY A 112 0.61 13.64 -15.92
N LYS A 113 0.15 13.85 -14.67
CA LYS A 113 0.73 13.25 -13.47
C LYS A 113 0.22 11.83 -13.27
N ILE A 114 1.05 11.00 -12.64
CA ILE A 114 0.62 9.73 -12.07
C ILE A 114 -0.01 10.04 -10.72
N VAL A 115 -1.24 9.59 -10.49
CA VAL A 115 -1.96 9.90 -9.25
C VAL A 115 -2.34 8.61 -8.55
N ILE A 116 -1.81 8.41 -7.35
CA ILE A 116 -2.10 7.26 -6.51
C ILE A 116 -3.27 7.60 -5.58
N ASP A 117 -4.36 6.86 -5.69
CA ASP A 117 -5.51 6.92 -4.78
C ASP A 117 -5.41 5.80 -3.72
N PRO A 118 -5.18 6.13 -2.44
CA PRO A 118 -5.20 5.18 -1.33
C PRO A 118 -6.52 5.23 -0.53
N ASN A 119 -7.53 5.94 -1.03
CA ASN A 119 -8.72 6.25 -0.26
C ASN A 119 -9.60 5.03 -0.06
N ASN A 120 -10.43 5.07 0.95
CA ASN A 120 -11.39 4.02 1.24
C ASN A 120 -12.63 4.66 1.84
N ARG A 121 -13.78 3.98 1.70
CA ARG A 121 -15.03 4.45 2.29
C ARG A 121 -14.99 4.45 3.81
N GLU A 122 -15.75 5.36 4.39
CA GLU A 122 -16.03 5.31 5.81
C GLU A 122 -17.09 4.22 6.09
N PRO A 123 -17.03 3.58 7.27
CA PRO A 123 -18.12 2.74 7.72
C PRO A 123 -19.42 3.54 7.81
N GLY A 124 -20.55 2.87 7.56
CA GLY A 124 -21.87 3.47 7.75
C GLY A 124 -22.20 3.69 9.23
N PRO A 125 -23.38 4.28 9.52
CA PRO A 125 -23.90 4.38 10.88
C PRO A 125 -23.85 3.04 11.62
N GLY A 126 -23.40 3.06 12.88
CA GLY A 126 -23.19 1.84 13.67
C GLY A 126 -21.90 1.07 13.33
N GLY A 127 -21.06 1.58 12.44
CA GLY A 127 -19.74 1.03 12.15
C GLY A 127 -19.73 -0.16 11.19
N GLY A 128 -20.86 -0.51 10.58
CA GLY A 128 -20.96 -1.60 9.60
C GLY A 128 -20.60 -1.17 8.18
N TYR A 129 -20.32 -2.16 7.32
CA TYR A 129 -20.18 -1.98 5.88
C TYR A 129 -21.38 -2.63 5.20
N ALA A 130 -22.29 -1.81 4.69
CA ALA A 130 -23.62 -2.27 4.28
C ALA A 130 -23.65 -3.06 2.95
N SER A 131 -22.61 -2.95 2.10
CA SER A 131 -22.58 -3.64 0.80
C SER A 131 -21.15 -4.01 0.35
N PRO A 132 -20.91 -5.24 -0.16
CA PRO A 132 -19.64 -5.62 -0.76
C PRO A 132 -19.25 -4.74 -1.95
N ARG A 133 -20.22 -4.32 -2.77
CA ARG A 133 -20.02 -3.34 -3.85
C ARG A 133 -20.77 -2.05 -3.52
N PRO A 134 -20.08 -0.92 -3.32
CA PRO A 134 -20.77 0.35 -3.14
C PRO A 134 -21.57 0.69 -4.40
N GLN A 135 -22.71 1.39 -4.24
CA GLN A 135 -23.45 1.92 -5.38
C GLN A 135 -22.68 3.12 -5.94
N GLY A 136 -22.43 3.12 -7.24
CA GLY A 136 -21.70 4.20 -7.93
C GLY A 136 -20.20 3.95 -8.10
N PRO A 137 -19.48 4.94 -8.64
CA PRO A 137 -18.05 4.84 -8.93
C PRO A 137 -17.21 4.81 -7.64
N SER A 138 -16.09 4.09 -7.70
CA SER A 138 -15.03 4.12 -6.67
C SER A 138 -14.42 5.53 -6.51
N PHE A 139 -13.67 5.76 -5.43
CA PHE A 139 -12.98 7.05 -5.26
C PHE A 139 -11.94 7.31 -6.35
N ALA A 140 -11.30 6.26 -6.85
CA ALA A 140 -10.32 6.37 -7.92
C ALA A 140 -11.00 6.73 -9.26
N GLU A 141 -12.15 6.13 -9.57
CA GLU A 141 -12.96 6.51 -10.75
C GLU A 141 -13.47 7.95 -10.65
N GLN A 142 -13.93 8.38 -9.47
CA GLN A 142 -14.33 9.78 -9.22
C GLN A 142 -13.17 10.74 -9.45
N LEU A 143 -11.97 10.39 -8.96
CA LEU A 143 -10.77 11.20 -9.13
C LEU A 143 -10.34 11.31 -10.59
N GLN A 144 -10.40 10.20 -11.34
CA GLN A 144 -10.13 10.18 -12.78
C GLN A 144 -11.13 11.04 -13.56
N ALA A 145 -12.41 11.00 -13.19
CA ALA A 145 -13.44 11.84 -13.80
C ALA A 145 -13.23 13.33 -13.52
N ALA A 146 -12.77 13.69 -12.31
CA ALA A 146 -12.50 15.07 -11.93
C ALA A 146 -11.19 15.63 -12.52
N ALA A 147 -10.21 14.77 -12.82
CA ALA A 147 -8.95 15.14 -13.46
C ALA A 147 -8.68 14.25 -14.69
N PRO A 148 -9.36 14.48 -15.83
CA PRO A 148 -9.34 13.57 -16.99
C PRO A 148 -7.96 13.35 -17.61
N ARG A 149 -7.02 14.28 -17.40
CA ARG A 149 -5.64 14.19 -17.92
C ARG A 149 -4.66 13.57 -16.93
N ALA A 150 -5.11 13.20 -15.72
CA ALA A 150 -4.31 12.43 -14.77
C ALA A 150 -4.30 10.94 -15.18
N ARG A 151 -3.27 10.22 -14.73
CA ARG A 151 -3.17 8.76 -14.86
C ARG A 151 -3.39 8.16 -13.48
N VAL A 152 -4.66 7.90 -13.13
CA VAL A 152 -5.03 7.46 -11.78
C VAL A 152 -4.77 5.97 -11.58
N VAL A 153 -4.18 5.62 -10.44
CA VAL A 153 -3.95 4.24 -9.99
C VAL A 153 -4.46 4.08 -8.56
N LYS A 154 -5.36 3.13 -8.35
CA LYS A 154 -5.74 2.66 -7.01
C LYS A 154 -4.60 1.87 -6.41
N ALA A 155 -4.06 2.27 -5.25
CA ALA A 155 -3.02 1.51 -4.58
C ALA A 155 -2.89 1.81 -3.07
N PHE A 156 -2.18 0.96 -2.34
CA PHE A 156 -1.85 1.10 -0.90
C PHE A 156 -3.04 1.14 0.08
N ASN A 157 -4.28 1.09 -0.43
CA ASN A 157 -5.50 1.27 0.35
C ASN A 157 -5.80 0.08 1.28
N THR A 158 -5.20 -1.10 1.04
CA THR A 158 -5.32 -2.33 1.83
C THR A 158 -4.18 -2.55 2.83
N VAL A 159 -3.23 -1.61 2.95
CA VAL A 159 -2.11 -1.73 3.89
C VAL A 159 -2.46 -1.12 5.25
N VAL A 160 -2.16 -1.84 6.33
CA VAL A 160 -2.28 -1.30 7.69
C VAL A 160 -1.13 -0.32 7.94
N MET A 161 -1.36 0.97 7.73
CA MET A 161 -0.33 2.03 7.83
C MET A 161 0.43 2.01 9.18
N ARG A 162 -0.24 1.67 10.28
CA ARG A 162 0.40 1.52 11.59
C ARG A 162 1.49 0.43 11.55
N LEU A 163 1.17 -0.73 10.97
CA LEU A 163 2.09 -1.86 10.86
C LEU A 163 3.26 -1.51 9.94
N LEU A 164 2.99 -0.87 8.80
CA LEU A 164 4.03 -0.37 7.88
C LEU A 164 4.98 0.62 8.57
N ARG A 165 4.46 1.50 9.43
CA ARG A 165 5.26 2.49 10.18
C ARG A 165 6.09 1.87 11.30
N GLU A 166 5.51 0.93 12.04
CA GLU A 166 6.10 0.41 13.29
C GLU A 166 6.94 -0.85 13.06
N ASN A 167 6.65 -1.64 12.02
CA ASN A 167 7.32 -2.91 11.73
C ASN A 167 7.51 -3.13 10.21
N PRO A 168 8.16 -2.19 9.49
CA PRO A 168 8.31 -2.28 8.02
C PRO A 168 9.06 -3.55 7.59
N GLU A 169 10.13 -3.95 8.29
CA GLU A 169 10.91 -5.15 7.97
C GLU A 169 10.07 -6.43 8.07
N ARG A 170 9.24 -6.54 9.11
CA ARG A 170 8.36 -7.69 9.30
C ARG A 170 7.30 -7.77 8.20
N LEU A 171 6.75 -6.62 7.82
CA LEU A 171 5.77 -6.54 6.74
C LEU A 171 6.40 -6.95 5.40
N SER A 172 7.60 -6.46 5.12
CA SER A 172 8.36 -6.84 3.92
C SER A 172 8.71 -8.34 3.90
N ALA A 173 9.21 -8.87 5.01
CA ALA A 173 9.56 -10.28 5.14
C ALA A 173 8.36 -11.23 4.98
N SER A 174 7.13 -10.76 5.24
CA SER A 174 5.92 -11.56 4.98
C SER A 174 5.55 -11.67 3.50
N GLY A 175 6.19 -10.91 2.61
CA GLY A 175 5.79 -10.81 1.21
C GLY A 175 4.47 -10.03 1.04
N ALA A 176 4.20 -9.07 1.92
CA ALA A 176 2.99 -8.28 1.89
C ALA A 176 2.86 -7.52 0.56
N GLN A 177 1.65 -7.49 0.01
CA GLN A 177 1.37 -6.92 -1.30
C GLN A 177 0.30 -5.83 -1.24
N VAL A 178 0.39 -4.89 -2.17
CA VAL A 178 -0.67 -3.94 -2.49
C VAL A 178 -1.45 -4.39 -3.72
N PHE A 179 -2.71 -3.99 -3.83
CA PHE A 179 -3.41 -4.06 -5.10
C PHE A 179 -3.13 -2.83 -5.94
N LEU A 180 -3.10 -3.01 -7.26
CA LEU A 180 -3.05 -1.95 -8.25
C LEU A 180 -4.28 -2.07 -9.16
N ALA A 181 -4.95 -0.95 -9.47
CA ALA A 181 -5.98 -0.90 -10.50
C ALA A 181 -5.89 0.44 -11.23
N GLY A 182 -5.84 0.44 -12.55
CA GLY A 182 -5.69 1.65 -13.37
C GLY A 182 -5.46 1.36 -14.84
N ASP A 183 -5.83 2.32 -15.70
CA ASP A 183 -5.88 2.13 -17.15
C ASP A 183 -4.54 2.38 -17.85
N ASP A 184 -3.61 3.07 -17.18
CA ASP A 184 -2.27 3.35 -17.69
C ASP A 184 -1.24 2.34 -17.14
N ALA A 185 -0.65 1.54 -18.03
CA ALA A 185 0.29 0.49 -17.67
C ALA A 185 1.63 1.03 -17.11
N GLU A 186 2.08 2.19 -17.58
CA GLU A 186 3.29 2.84 -17.07
C GLU A 186 3.05 3.35 -15.65
N ALA A 187 1.91 3.98 -15.39
CA ALA A 187 1.50 4.46 -14.09
C ALA A 187 1.41 3.31 -13.06
N LYS A 188 0.84 2.15 -13.46
CA LYS A 188 0.84 0.95 -12.62
C LYS A 188 2.25 0.43 -12.35
N THR A 189 3.13 0.43 -13.35
CA THR A 189 4.54 0.03 -13.18
C THR A 189 5.27 0.93 -12.18
N VAL A 190 5.04 2.25 -12.25
CA VAL A 190 5.59 3.21 -11.27
C VAL A 190 5.02 2.97 -9.88
N ALA A 191 3.70 2.75 -9.73
CA ALA A 191 3.10 2.45 -8.44
C ALA A 191 3.64 1.13 -7.83
N ALA A 192 3.87 0.12 -8.66
CA ALA A 192 4.51 -1.14 -8.25
C ALA A 192 5.96 -0.91 -7.77
N ALA A 193 6.73 -0.10 -8.49
CA ALA A 193 8.10 0.25 -8.09
C ALA A 193 8.12 0.98 -6.74
N LEU A 194 7.24 1.96 -6.54
CA LEU A 194 7.10 2.67 -5.26
C LEU A 194 6.66 1.76 -4.11
N ALA A 195 5.92 0.69 -4.39
CA ALA A 195 5.61 -0.35 -3.42
C ALA A 195 6.86 -1.20 -3.09
N ALA A 196 7.63 -1.58 -4.11
CA ALA A 196 8.87 -2.34 -3.95
C ALA A 196 9.94 -1.56 -3.16
N ASP A 197 10.05 -0.25 -3.38
CA ASP A 197 10.99 0.64 -2.66
C ASP A 197 10.73 0.69 -1.15
N ILE A 198 9.50 0.36 -0.72
CA ILE A 198 9.11 0.25 0.68
C ILE A 198 8.93 -1.20 1.14
N GLY A 199 9.43 -2.15 0.36
CA GLY A 199 9.49 -3.57 0.68
C GLY A 199 8.19 -4.35 0.46
N LEU A 200 7.24 -3.81 -0.32
CA LEU A 200 5.96 -4.45 -0.64
C LEU A 200 5.94 -4.99 -2.07
N GLY A 201 5.26 -6.11 -2.28
CA GLY A 201 4.90 -6.57 -3.62
C GLY A 201 3.66 -5.86 -4.16
N ALA A 202 3.29 -6.17 -5.41
CA ALA A 202 2.08 -5.66 -6.04
C ALA A 202 1.32 -6.76 -6.78
N VAL A 203 -0.01 -6.67 -6.76
CA VAL A 203 -0.93 -7.51 -7.52
C VAL A 203 -1.80 -6.61 -8.37
N ASP A 204 -1.74 -6.78 -9.69
CA ASP A 204 -2.52 -6.02 -10.66
C ASP A 204 -3.94 -6.59 -10.79
N LEU A 205 -4.95 -5.75 -10.55
CA LEU A 205 -6.38 -6.06 -10.68
C LEU A 205 -6.97 -5.64 -12.04
N GLY A 206 -6.14 -5.15 -12.97
CA GLY A 206 -6.56 -4.71 -14.28
C GLY A 206 -6.83 -3.20 -14.35
N GLY A 207 -7.91 -2.83 -15.05
CA GLY A 207 -8.29 -1.44 -15.28
C GLY A 207 -8.85 -0.75 -14.04
N LEU A 208 -9.08 0.55 -14.14
CA LEU A 208 -9.54 1.39 -13.03
C LEU A 208 -10.94 0.97 -12.54
N GLU A 209 -11.75 0.33 -13.38
CA GLU A 209 -13.05 -0.23 -13.04
C GLU A 209 -12.99 -1.31 -11.95
N SER A 210 -11.81 -1.90 -11.71
CA SER A 210 -11.58 -2.86 -10.62
C SER A 210 -11.26 -2.18 -9.27
N ALA A 211 -11.07 -0.86 -9.22
CA ALA A 211 -10.68 -0.14 -8.01
C ALA A 211 -11.66 -0.32 -6.83
N TRP A 212 -12.96 -0.47 -7.12
CA TRP A 212 -13.97 -0.73 -6.08
C TRP A 212 -13.72 -2.07 -5.34
N MET A 213 -13.10 -3.06 -5.98
CA MET A 213 -12.79 -4.35 -5.34
C MET A 213 -11.70 -4.18 -4.29
N ALA A 214 -10.68 -3.36 -4.57
CA ALA A 214 -9.65 -3.03 -3.61
C ALA A 214 -10.24 -2.24 -2.43
N GLU A 215 -11.18 -1.31 -2.67
CA GLU A 215 -11.90 -0.61 -1.60
C GLU A 215 -12.71 -1.57 -0.73
N ALA A 216 -13.49 -2.45 -1.36
CA ALA A 216 -14.27 -3.48 -0.69
C ALA A 216 -13.40 -4.41 0.17
N MET A 217 -12.23 -4.82 -0.33
CA MET A 217 -11.28 -5.62 0.44
C MET A 217 -10.79 -4.86 1.67
N ALA A 218 -10.51 -3.57 1.53
CA ALA A 218 -10.06 -2.77 2.67
C ALA A 218 -11.13 -2.65 3.76
N ASP A 219 -12.42 -2.76 3.44
CA ASP A 219 -13.47 -2.83 4.46
C ASP A 219 -13.48 -4.13 5.22
N THR A 220 -13.22 -5.26 4.55
CA THR A 220 -12.97 -6.55 5.22
C THR A 220 -11.84 -6.40 6.24
N PHE A 221 -10.76 -5.75 5.85
CA PHE A 221 -9.60 -5.52 6.72
C PHE A 221 -9.97 -4.62 7.89
N ARG A 222 -10.69 -3.54 7.64
CA ARG A 222 -11.15 -2.64 8.69
C ARG A 222 -12.18 -3.28 9.62
N GLN A 223 -13.02 -4.18 9.13
CA GLN A 223 -13.93 -4.94 9.97
C GLN A 223 -13.13 -5.85 10.91
N ALA A 224 -12.12 -6.56 10.39
CA ALA A 224 -11.23 -7.37 11.21
C ALA A 224 -10.49 -6.53 12.28
N MET A 225 -10.08 -5.30 11.97
CA MET A 225 -9.48 -4.38 12.95
C MET A 225 -10.42 -4.00 14.10
N LYS A 226 -11.74 -3.99 13.86
CA LYS A 226 -12.76 -3.70 14.89
C LYS A 226 -13.08 -4.92 15.73
N THR A 227 -13.15 -6.10 15.12
CA THR A 227 -13.64 -7.33 15.77
C THR A 227 -12.54 -8.22 16.32
N SER A 228 -11.28 -7.98 15.94
CA SER A 228 -10.15 -8.83 16.34
C SER A 228 -8.86 -8.04 16.58
N PRO A 229 -8.14 -8.29 17.69
CA PRO A 229 -6.79 -7.77 17.89
C PRO A 229 -5.81 -8.19 16.79
N ALA A 230 -6.06 -9.32 16.11
CA ALA A 230 -5.26 -9.76 14.97
C ALA A 230 -5.44 -8.86 13.73
N GLY A 231 -6.57 -8.17 13.60
CA GLY A 231 -6.81 -7.27 12.46
C GLY A 231 -5.79 -6.13 12.35
N TRP A 232 -5.22 -5.67 13.47
CA TRP A 232 -4.14 -4.67 13.44
C TRP A 232 -2.78 -5.23 13.01
N ARG A 233 -2.67 -6.55 12.88
CA ARG A 233 -1.44 -7.29 12.54
C ARG A 233 -1.59 -8.09 11.24
N GLN A 234 -2.55 -7.71 10.41
CA GLN A 234 -2.83 -8.39 9.14
C GLN A 234 -2.07 -7.77 7.98
N ALA A 235 -1.76 -8.61 7.00
CA ALA A 235 -1.21 -8.24 5.70
C ALA A 235 -1.82 -9.16 4.64
N LEU A 236 -1.83 -8.69 3.40
CA LEU A 236 -2.30 -9.44 2.25
C LEU A 236 -1.10 -10.07 1.53
N VAL A 237 -1.18 -11.36 1.22
CA VAL A 237 -0.15 -12.09 0.49
C VAL A 237 -0.83 -13.02 -0.51
N PHE A 238 -0.59 -12.84 -1.80
CA PHE A 238 -0.86 -13.83 -2.83
C PHE A 238 0.41 -14.63 -3.06
N ALA A 239 0.35 -15.92 -2.70
CA ALA A 239 1.44 -16.84 -2.93
C ALA A 239 1.46 -17.26 -4.40
N ASP A 240 2.63 -17.17 -5.03
CA ASP A 240 2.88 -17.87 -6.28
C ASP A 240 3.06 -19.36 -5.98
N LEU A 241 2.14 -20.17 -6.49
CA LEU A 241 2.12 -21.62 -6.30
C LEU A 241 2.59 -22.37 -7.55
N ALA A 242 3.10 -21.68 -8.56
CA ALA A 242 3.67 -22.34 -9.71
C ALA A 242 4.85 -23.21 -9.27
N GLU A 243 4.79 -24.51 -9.56
CA GLU A 243 5.99 -25.35 -9.57
C GLU A 243 6.93 -24.73 -10.62
N ARG A 244 8.17 -24.42 -10.23
CA ARG A 244 9.18 -23.95 -11.18
C ARG A 244 9.20 -24.92 -12.36
N PRO A 245 9.15 -24.45 -13.62
CA PRO A 245 9.50 -25.31 -14.74
C PRO A 245 10.89 -25.88 -14.45
N SER A 246 10.99 -27.21 -14.43
CA SER A 246 12.23 -27.97 -14.31
C SER A 246 13.25 -27.58 -15.37
#